data_AF-A0A1J4WT70-F1
#
_entry.id   AF-A0A1J4WT70-F1
#
_cell.length_a   1.000
_cell.length_b   1.000
_cell.length_c   1.000
_cell.angle_alpha   90.00
_cell.angle_beta   90.00
_cell.angle_gamma   90.00
#
_symmetry.space_group_name_H-M   'P 1'
#
loop_
_entity.id
_entity.type
_entity.pdbx_description
1 polymer ?
#
loop_
_entity_poly.entity_id
_entity_poly.type
_entity_poly.pdbx_seq_one_letter_code
_entity_poly.pdbx_strand_id
1 'polypeptide(L)'
;MPAEALAKAGHQIYTILDYRLILVKKLLKFEVMPFIQTIRKHWLKIAVIAAVAVVAIYVFVKIPSISNSAEPFVPGEFLEARGKGAVIAERIVNLSKESIANLSEISSEDEIKNYTSGLNLILKEVERNEKARSEALSLSEELGTMATNLTQVKPEDAAKVGLEAIINELQIVQRLINYNSYIFQLLDVLQGRFVASGATPGTDERVKELIAKMNEEAGAINELNDKYKDLMGEFDKLTVK
;
A
#
# COMPACT_ATOMS: atom_id res chain seq x y z
N MET A 1 -23.99 -101.49 -39.31
CA MET A 1 -23.80 -100.96 -37.94
C MET A 1 -25.14 -100.40 -37.49
N PRO A 2 -25.77 -100.94 -36.44
CA PRO A 2 -27.16 -100.61 -36.15
C PRO A 2 -27.27 -99.22 -35.51
N ALA A 3 -28.26 -98.46 -35.96
CA ALA A 3 -28.53 -97.05 -35.60
C ALA A 3 -28.70 -96.79 -34.09
N GLU A 4 -28.96 -97.83 -33.29
CA GLU A 4 -29.07 -97.74 -31.83
C GLU A 4 -27.76 -97.31 -31.13
N ALA A 5 -26.60 -97.69 -31.66
CA ALA A 5 -25.32 -97.34 -31.02
C ALA A 5 -25.00 -95.84 -31.13
N LEU A 6 -25.40 -95.20 -32.25
CA LEU A 6 -25.21 -93.76 -32.48
C LEU A 6 -26.21 -92.91 -31.67
N ALA A 7 -27.46 -93.38 -31.52
CA ALA A 7 -28.45 -92.68 -30.69
C ALA A 7 -28.08 -92.66 -29.20
N LYS A 8 -27.52 -93.77 -28.69
CA LYS A 8 -27.08 -93.86 -27.29
C LYS A 8 -25.84 -93.03 -27.00
N ALA A 9 -24.90 -92.95 -27.95
CA ALA A 9 -23.71 -92.09 -27.85
C ALA A 9 -24.07 -90.60 -27.91
N GLY A 10 -25.00 -90.20 -28.79
CA GLY A 10 -25.47 -88.82 -28.89
C GLY A 10 -26.16 -88.32 -27.62
N HIS A 11 -26.98 -89.17 -26.98
CA HIS A 11 -27.67 -88.81 -25.74
C HIS A 11 -26.71 -88.64 -24.55
N GLN A 12 -25.69 -89.51 -24.43
CA GLN A 12 -24.66 -89.39 -23.38
C GLN A 12 -23.80 -88.12 -23.53
N ILE A 13 -23.42 -87.76 -24.75
CA ILE A 13 -22.61 -86.55 -25.01
C ILE A 13 -23.39 -85.28 -24.64
N TYR A 14 -24.68 -85.21 -24.98
CA TYR A 14 -25.53 -84.07 -24.62
C TYR A 14 -25.67 -83.91 -23.10
N THR A 15 -25.91 -85.01 -22.37
CA THR A 15 -25.98 -84.94 -20.90
C THR A 15 -24.66 -84.48 -20.28
N ILE A 16 -23.51 -84.94 -20.76
CA ILE A 16 -22.20 -84.56 -20.20
C ILE A 16 -21.89 -83.07 -20.47
N LEU A 17 -22.23 -82.55 -21.65
CA LEU A 17 -22.06 -81.13 -21.98
C LEU A 17 -22.95 -80.23 -21.13
N ASP A 18 -24.19 -80.63 -20.87
CA ASP A 18 -25.15 -79.85 -20.08
C ASP A 18 -24.74 -79.78 -18.59
N TYR A 19 -24.30 -80.91 -18.03
CA TYR A 19 -23.76 -80.95 -16.66
C TYR A 19 -22.51 -80.08 -16.50
N ARG A 20 -21.62 -80.05 -17.49
CA ARG A 20 -20.42 -79.18 -17.47
C ARG A 20 -20.80 -77.70 -17.54
N LEU A 21 -21.77 -77.33 -18.37
CA LEU A 21 -22.25 -75.95 -18.49
C LEU A 21 -22.90 -75.46 -17.18
N ILE A 22 -23.68 -76.32 -16.53
CA ILE A 22 -24.30 -76.03 -15.23
C ILE A 22 -23.22 -75.88 -14.14
N LEU A 23 -22.20 -76.73 -14.12
CA LEU A 23 -21.10 -76.65 -13.15
C LEU A 23 -20.28 -75.35 -13.33
N VAL A 24 -19.95 -74.97 -14.56
CA VAL A 24 -19.21 -73.73 -14.85
C VAL A 24 -20.03 -72.50 -14.45
N LYS A 25 -21.34 -72.46 -14.74
CA LYS A 25 -22.22 -71.37 -14.29
C LYS A 25 -22.33 -71.29 -12.77
N LYS A 26 -22.34 -72.45 -12.09
CA LYS A 26 -22.43 -72.51 -10.62
C LYS A 26 -21.12 -72.07 -9.96
N LEU A 27 -19.97 -72.46 -10.51
CA LEU A 27 -18.64 -72.02 -10.06
C LEU A 27 -18.43 -70.51 -10.27
N LEU A 28 -18.79 -69.98 -11.45
CA LEU A 28 -18.75 -68.54 -11.72
C LEU A 28 -19.62 -67.73 -10.74
N LYS A 29 -20.81 -68.22 -10.41
CA LYS A 29 -21.68 -67.54 -9.42
C LYS A 29 -21.17 -67.67 -7.98
N PHE A 30 -20.54 -68.79 -7.63
CA PHE A 30 -20.15 -69.05 -6.24
C PHE A 30 -18.89 -68.27 -5.82
N GLU A 31 -17.93 -68.07 -6.72
CA GLU A 31 -16.68 -67.38 -6.37
C GLU A 31 -16.64 -65.91 -6.81
N VAL A 32 -17.19 -65.57 -7.98
CA VAL A 32 -17.04 -64.20 -8.53
C VAL A 32 -18.02 -63.21 -7.91
N MET A 33 -19.20 -63.67 -7.50
CA MET A 33 -20.25 -62.82 -6.94
C MET A 33 -19.91 -62.22 -5.56
N PRO A 34 -19.35 -62.96 -4.57
CA PRO A 34 -18.89 -62.36 -3.32
C PRO A 34 -17.64 -61.48 -3.48
N PHE A 35 -16.78 -61.76 -4.47
CA PHE A 35 -15.59 -60.96 -4.78
C PHE A 35 -15.96 -59.57 -5.34
N ILE A 36 -16.90 -59.50 -6.29
CA ILE A 36 -17.40 -58.24 -6.86
C ILE A 36 -18.10 -57.38 -5.79
N GLN A 37 -18.86 -57.98 -4.88
CA GLN A 37 -19.52 -57.25 -3.79
C GLN A 37 -18.53 -56.67 -2.78
N THR A 38 -17.46 -57.40 -2.48
CA THR A 38 -16.42 -56.95 -1.55
C THR A 38 -15.60 -55.80 -2.15
N ILE A 39 -15.23 -55.88 -3.42
CA ILE A 39 -14.51 -54.80 -4.13
C ILE A 39 -15.36 -53.53 -4.20
N ARG A 40 -16.64 -53.65 -4.57
CA ARG A 40 -17.57 -52.51 -4.66
C ARG A 40 -17.70 -51.75 -3.34
N LYS A 41 -17.71 -52.45 -2.19
CA LYS A 41 -17.79 -51.83 -0.86
C LYS A 41 -16.53 -51.03 -0.51
N HIS A 42 -15.35 -51.50 -0.87
CA HIS A 42 -14.08 -50.81 -0.61
C HIS A 42 -13.91 -49.60 -1.54
N TRP A 43 -14.25 -49.74 -2.82
CA TRP A 43 -14.21 -48.63 -3.78
C TRP A 43 -15.21 -47.52 -3.46
N LEU A 44 -16.40 -47.86 -2.94
CA LEU A 44 -17.35 -46.86 -2.43
C LEU A 44 -16.77 -46.04 -1.27
N LYS A 45 -16.07 -46.68 -0.32
CA LYS A 45 -15.41 -45.96 0.79
C LYS A 45 -14.31 -45.03 0.29
N ILE A 46 -13.49 -45.49 -0.65
CA ILE A 46 -12.41 -44.68 -1.25
C ILE A 46 -13.00 -43.48 -2.00
N ALA A 47 -14.06 -43.69 -2.78
CA ALA A 47 -14.74 -42.63 -3.51
C ALA A 47 -15.35 -41.58 -2.57
N VAL A 48 -15.95 -42.00 -1.45
CA VAL A 48 -16.49 -41.08 -0.43
C VAL A 48 -15.37 -40.27 0.23
N ILE A 49 -14.26 -40.90 0.61
CA ILE A 49 -13.12 -40.18 1.20
C ILE A 49 -12.53 -39.17 0.20
N ALA A 50 -12.38 -39.56 -1.06
CA ALA A 50 -11.91 -38.66 -2.11
C ALA A 50 -12.87 -37.48 -2.33
N ALA A 51 -14.18 -37.72 -2.35
CA ALA A 51 -15.18 -36.66 -2.47
C ALA A 51 -15.13 -35.69 -1.29
N VAL A 52 -15.00 -36.19 -0.06
CA VAL A 52 -14.84 -35.34 1.14
C VAL A 52 -13.55 -34.54 1.08
N ALA A 53 -12.44 -35.12 0.62
CA ALA A 53 -11.18 -34.41 0.46
C ALA A 53 -11.28 -33.29 -0.60
N VAL A 54 -11.94 -33.55 -1.73
CA VAL A 54 -12.18 -32.53 -2.77
C VAL A 54 -13.06 -31.41 -2.25
N VAL A 55 -14.12 -31.73 -1.49
CA VAL A 55 -14.97 -30.70 -0.86
C VAL A 55 -14.17 -29.92 0.19
N ALA A 56 -13.35 -30.56 1.01
CA ALA A 56 -12.51 -29.89 2.00
C ALA A 56 -11.48 -28.96 1.35
N ILE A 57 -10.82 -29.38 0.27
CA ILE A 57 -9.91 -28.55 -0.51
C ILE A 57 -10.66 -27.40 -1.17
N TYR A 58 -11.82 -27.67 -1.78
CA TYR A 58 -12.65 -26.64 -2.40
C TYR A 58 -13.07 -25.58 -1.38
N VAL A 59 -13.54 -26.01 -0.20
CA VAL A 59 -13.90 -25.13 0.92
C VAL A 59 -12.67 -24.37 1.43
N PHE A 60 -11.51 -25.01 1.56
CA PHE A 60 -10.27 -24.34 2.00
C PHE A 60 -9.75 -23.30 0.99
N VAL A 61 -9.92 -23.53 -0.31
CA VAL A 61 -9.48 -22.60 -1.38
C VAL A 61 -10.52 -21.51 -1.66
N LYS A 62 -11.81 -21.77 -1.45
CA LYS A 62 -12.91 -20.84 -1.76
C LYS A 62 -13.47 -20.10 -0.56
N ILE A 63 -13.20 -20.54 0.67
CA ILE A 63 -13.33 -19.64 1.82
C ILE A 63 -12.19 -18.62 1.62
N PRO A 64 -12.48 -17.35 1.35
CA PRO A 64 -11.44 -16.33 1.41
C PRO A 64 -10.82 -16.48 2.80
N SER A 65 -9.49 -16.61 2.88
CA SER A 65 -8.76 -16.65 4.15
C SER A 65 -9.51 -15.77 5.14
N ILE A 66 -9.90 -16.34 6.28
CA ILE A 66 -10.45 -15.60 7.43
C ILE A 66 -9.30 -14.72 7.92
N SER A 67 -8.98 -13.72 7.12
CA SER A 67 -8.01 -12.68 7.31
C SER A 67 -8.84 -11.54 7.87
N ASN A 68 -8.87 -11.47 9.20
CA ASN A 68 -9.19 -10.30 9.98
C ASN A 68 -10.41 -9.49 9.48
N SER A 69 -11.60 -10.06 9.62
CA SER A 69 -12.86 -9.31 9.63
C SER A 69 -13.00 -8.48 10.92
N ALA A 70 -11.97 -7.74 11.31
CA ALA A 70 -12.15 -6.61 12.21
C ALA A 70 -12.79 -5.52 11.36
N GLU A 71 -13.90 -4.94 11.82
CA GLU A 71 -14.47 -3.79 11.13
C GLU A 71 -13.38 -2.71 10.94
N PRO A 72 -13.33 -2.03 9.78
CA PRO A 72 -12.43 -0.92 9.57
C PRO A 72 -12.54 0.05 10.74
N PHE A 73 -11.39 0.37 11.35
CA PHE A 73 -11.34 1.17 12.56
C PHE A 73 -10.12 2.07 12.52
N VAL A 74 -10.34 3.36 12.76
CA VAL A 74 -9.30 4.37 12.89
C VAL A 74 -9.54 5.11 14.20
N PRO A 75 -8.54 5.21 15.10
CA PRO A 75 -8.68 5.96 16.35
C PRO A 75 -9.05 7.42 16.13
N GLY A 76 -9.87 7.99 17.01
CA GLY A 76 -10.28 9.40 16.92
C GLY A 76 -9.08 10.35 17.00
N GLU A 77 -8.09 10.01 17.82
CA GLU A 77 -6.84 10.76 18.00
C GLU A 77 -6.01 10.81 16.71
N PHE A 78 -6.00 9.71 15.93
CA PHE A 78 -5.36 9.69 14.61
C PHE A 78 -6.07 10.66 13.66
N LEU A 79 -7.40 10.63 13.62
CA LEU A 79 -8.19 11.49 12.74
C LEU A 79 -8.08 12.96 13.13
N GLU A 80 -8.06 13.26 14.43
CA GLU A 80 -7.85 14.62 14.94
C GLU A 80 -6.46 15.15 14.57
N ALA A 81 -5.42 14.36 14.80
CA ALA A 81 -4.04 14.72 14.45
C ALA A 81 -3.87 14.93 12.94
N ARG A 82 -4.44 14.04 12.12
CA ARG A 82 -4.48 14.21 10.65
C ARG A 82 -5.18 15.52 10.26
N GLY A 83 -6.31 15.83 10.90
CA GLY A 83 -7.06 17.06 10.67
C GLY A 83 -6.22 18.31 11.01
N LYS A 84 -5.58 18.33 12.17
CA LYS A 84 -4.67 19.42 12.57
C LYS A 84 -3.47 19.55 11.64
N GLY A 85 -2.86 18.42 11.27
CA GLY A 85 -1.77 18.34 10.31
C GLY A 85 -2.14 18.97 8.96
N ALA A 86 -3.32 18.67 8.43
CA ALA A 86 -3.81 19.29 7.18
C ALA A 86 -3.94 20.82 7.28
N VAL A 87 -4.44 21.35 8.40
CA VAL A 87 -4.53 22.80 8.62
C VAL A 87 -3.13 23.43 8.74
N ILE A 88 -2.19 22.77 9.42
CA ILE A 88 -0.79 23.22 9.50
C ILE A 88 -0.15 23.25 8.11
N ALA A 89 -0.32 22.18 7.33
CA ALA A 89 0.21 22.08 5.96
C ALA A 89 -0.33 23.21 5.06
N GLU A 90 -1.63 23.54 5.17
CA GLU A 90 -2.22 24.68 4.46
C GLU A 90 -1.56 26.01 4.86
N ARG A 91 -1.30 26.23 6.16
CA ARG A 91 -0.59 27.43 6.63
C ARG A 91 0.83 27.51 6.06
N ILE A 92 1.57 26.40 6.01
CA ILE A 92 2.92 26.35 5.39
C ILE A 92 2.86 26.73 3.91
N VAL A 93 1.89 26.21 3.16
CA VAL A 93 1.70 26.55 1.74
C VAL A 93 1.40 28.04 1.58
N ASN A 94 0.54 28.61 2.41
CA ASN A 94 0.20 30.04 2.36
C ASN A 94 1.42 30.92 2.69
N LEU A 95 2.17 30.59 3.74
CA LEU A 95 3.41 31.28 4.09
C LEU A 95 4.40 31.23 2.92
N SER A 96 4.56 30.06 2.28
CA SER A 96 5.47 29.89 1.14
C SER A 96 5.06 30.71 -0.08
N LYS A 97 3.75 30.80 -0.38
CA LYS A 97 3.23 31.66 -1.45
C LYS A 97 3.51 33.13 -1.19
N GLU A 98 3.29 33.58 0.04
CA GLU A 98 3.58 34.95 0.43
C GLU A 98 5.09 35.25 0.39
N SER A 99 5.93 34.29 0.79
CA SER A 99 7.39 34.39 0.69
C SER A 99 7.87 34.61 -0.75
N ILE A 100 7.31 33.87 -1.72
CA ILE A 100 7.63 34.07 -3.14
C ILE A 100 7.26 35.49 -3.60
N ALA A 101 6.10 35.99 -3.20
CA ALA A 101 5.69 37.35 -3.53
C ALA A 101 6.65 38.40 -2.92
N ASN A 102 7.01 38.24 -1.65
CA ASN A 102 7.95 39.12 -0.98
C ASN A 102 9.36 39.08 -1.59
N LEU A 103 9.86 37.90 -1.96
CA LEU A 103 11.17 37.79 -2.63
C LEU A 103 11.17 38.53 -3.98
N SER A 104 10.06 38.48 -4.71
CA SER A 104 9.88 39.28 -5.93
C SER A 104 9.87 40.79 -5.65
N GLU A 105 9.24 41.22 -4.55
CA GLU A 105 9.22 42.63 -4.14
C GLU A 105 10.60 43.11 -3.70
N ILE A 106 11.33 42.30 -2.93
CA ILE A 106 12.73 42.56 -2.53
C ILE A 106 13.61 42.72 -3.78
N SER A 107 13.46 41.84 -4.77
CA SER A 107 14.18 41.96 -6.05
C SER A 107 13.87 43.27 -6.75
N SER A 108 12.60 43.69 -6.78
CA SER A 108 12.17 44.94 -7.40
C SER A 108 12.77 46.17 -6.71
N GLU A 109 12.83 46.16 -5.36
CA GLU A 109 13.45 47.24 -4.58
C GLU A 109 14.97 47.34 -4.80
N ASP A 110 15.65 46.20 -5.01
CA ASP A 110 17.07 46.16 -5.39
C ASP A 110 17.30 46.78 -6.78
N GLU A 111 16.45 46.45 -7.77
CA GLU A 111 16.53 46.97 -9.13
C GLU A 111 16.41 48.51 -9.18
N ILE A 112 15.51 49.08 -8.39
CA ILE A 112 15.32 50.54 -8.30
C ILE A 112 16.23 51.21 -7.25
N LYS A 113 17.13 50.45 -6.62
CA LYS A 113 18.10 50.90 -5.59
C LYS A 113 17.44 51.54 -4.35
N ASN A 114 16.21 51.14 -4.04
CA ASN A 114 15.51 51.63 -2.87
C ASN A 114 15.85 50.76 -1.65
N TYR A 115 17.05 50.97 -1.13
CA TYR A 115 17.62 50.03 -0.18
C TYR A 115 16.91 50.00 1.19
N THR A 116 16.35 51.13 1.61
CA THR A 116 15.59 51.22 2.86
C THR A 116 14.31 50.38 2.81
N SER A 117 13.57 50.43 1.70
CA SER A 117 12.35 49.63 1.54
C SER A 117 12.68 48.13 1.48
N GLY A 118 13.70 47.77 0.68
CA GLY A 118 14.16 46.39 0.58
C GLY A 118 14.63 45.79 1.91
N LEU A 119 15.36 46.54 2.74
CA LEU A 119 15.74 46.09 4.09
C LEU A 119 14.53 45.81 4.99
N ASN A 120 13.50 46.65 4.93
CA ASN A 120 12.27 46.43 5.69
C ASN A 120 11.51 45.18 5.22
N LEU A 121 11.49 44.91 3.91
CA LEU A 121 10.90 43.69 3.35
C LEU A 121 11.67 42.44 3.77
N ILE A 122 13.01 42.50 3.77
CA ILE A 122 13.87 41.40 4.25
C ILE A 122 13.56 41.06 5.71
N LEU A 123 13.46 42.06 6.59
CA LEU A 123 13.15 41.82 8.01
C LEU A 123 11.80 41.12 8.20
N LYS A 124 10.76 41.54 7.46
CA LYS A 124 9.45 40.87 7.47
C LYS A 124 9.55 39.44 6.97
N GLU A 125 10.37 39.20 5.96
CA GLU A 125 10.53 37.86 5.38
C GLU A 125 11.31 36.92 6.30
N VAL A 126 12.26 37.43 7.08
CA VAL A 126 12.92 36.66 8.15
C VAL A 126 11.90 36.16 9.18
N GLU A 127 11.01 37.05 9.67
CA GLU A 127 9.96 36.68 10.62
C GLU A 127 8.99 35.64 10.04
N ARG A 128 8.61 35.80 8.76
CA ARG A 128 7.74 34.83 8.07
C ARG A 128 8.41 33.47 7.91
N ASN A 129 9.69 33.45 7.55
CA ASN A 129 10.45 32.21 7.39
C ASN A 129 10.62 31.46 8.72
N GLU A 130 10.80 32.17 9.84
CA GLU A 130 10.77 31.56 11.18
C GLU A 130 9.39 30.95 11.49
N LYS A 131 8.30 31.65 11.12
CA LYS A 131 6.96 31.11 11.30
C LYS A 131 6.74 29.84 10.47
N ALA A 132 7.17 29.83 9.20
CA ALA A 132 7.06 28.65 8.34
C ALA A 132 7.84 27.45 8.90
N ARG A 133 9.05 27.70 9.43
CA ARG A 133 9.84 26.68 10.14
C ARG A 133 9.12 26.14 11.37
N SER A 134 8.53 27.03 12.19
CA SER A 134 7.78 26.64 13.39
C SER A 134 6.58 25.76 13.04
N GLU A 135 5.80 26.12 12.00
CA GLU A 135 4.68 25.31 11.52
C GLU A 135 5.15 23.94 11.02
N ALA A 136 6.30 23.84 10.34
CA ALA A 136 6.85 22.55 9.92
C ALA A 136 7.22 21.65 11.12
N LEU A 137 7.70 22.24 12.22
CA LEU A 137 7.94 21.49 13.46
C LEU A 137 6.63 21.02 14.10
N SER A 138 5.61 21.88 14.18
CA SER A 138 4.28 21.48 14.65
C SER A 138 3.65 20.39 13.80
N LEU A 139 3.87 20.40 12.47
CA LEU A 139 3.43 19.30 11.60
C LEU A 139 4.07 17.96 12.03
N SER A 140 5.37 17.96 12.37
CA SER A 140 6.05 16.76 12.85
C SER A 140 5.48 16.21 14.16
N GLU A 141 4.96 17.07 15.03
CA GLU A 141 4.32 16.67 16.30
C GLU A 141 2.99 15.95 16.04
N GLU A 142 2.17 16.48 15.13
CA GLU A 142 0.91 15.83 14.72
C GLU A 142 1.19 14.49 14.01
N LEU A 143 2.24 14.41 13.20
CA LEU A 143 2.70 13.15 12.58
C LEU A 143 3.13 12.12 13.63
N GLY A 144 3.80 12.56 14.70
CA GLY A 144 4.11 11.70 15.85
C GLY A 144 2.85 11.18 16.53
N THR A 145 1.83 12.02 16.67
CA THR A 145 0.52 11.63 17.24
C THR A 145 -0.19 10.61 16.33
N MET A 146 -0.17 10.81 15.01
CA MET A 146 -0.68 9.81 14.06
C MET A 146 0.08 8.49 14.18
N ALA A 147 1.42 8.52 14.23
CA ALA A 147 2.25 7.34 14.27
C ALA A 147 2.01 6.49 15.53
N THR A 148 1.87 7.13 16.70
CA THR A 148 1.61 6.43 17.96
C THR A 148 0.25 5.72 17.96
N ASN A 149 -0.73 6.26 17.24
CA ASN A 149 -2.08 5.69 17.14
C ASN A 149 -2.26 4.68 16.00
N LEU A 150 -1.31 4.56 15.07
CA LEU A 150 -1.39 3.62 13.94
C LEU A 150 -1.54 2.15 14.36
N THR A 151 -0.98 1.74 15.50
CA THR A 151 -1.04 0.35 15.97
C THR A 151 -2.47 -0.15 16.23
N GLN A 152 -3.39 0.78 16.45
CA GLN A 152 -4.81 0.51 16.70
C GLN A 152 -5.63 0.48 15.39
N VAL A 153 -5.09 0.97 14.28
CA VAL A 153 -5.79 1.02 12.99
C VAL A 153 -6.05 -0.39 12.45
N LYS A 154 -7.25 -0.61 11.91
CA LYS A 154 -7.67 -1.82 11.21
C LYS A 154 -8.25 -1.48 9.83
N PRO A 155 -7.97 -2.30 8.80
CA PRO A 155 -7.14 -3.52 8.82
C PRO A 155 -5.63 -3.23 8.96
N GLU A 156 -4.82 -4.25 9.24
CA GLU A 156 -3.36 -4.09 9.41
C GLU A 156 -2.68 -3.50 8.16
N ASP A 157 -3.19 -3.82 6.98
CA ASP A 157 -2.68 -3.27 5.73
C ASP A 157 -2.91 -1.76 5.65
N ALA A 158 -4.03 -1.24 6.18
CA ALA A 158 -4.22 0.21 6.31
C ALA A 158 -3.17 0.83 7.26
N ALA A 159 -2.87 0.17 8.38
CA ALA A 159 -1.84 0.66 9.29
C ALA A 159 -0.45 0.73 8.63
N LYS A 160 -0.11 -0.22 7.76
CA LYS A 160 1.16 -0.22 6.98
C LYS A 160 1.21 0.93 5.98
N VAL A 161 0.15 1.11 5.19
CA VAL A 161 0.05 2.22 4.23
C VAL A 161 0.09 3.58 4.95
N GLY A 162 -0.62 3.70 6.08
CA GLY A 162 -0.60 4.91 6.91
C GLY A 162 0.79 5.19 7.49
N LEU A 163 1.54 4.17 7.90
CA LEU A 163 2.92 4.34 8.34
C LEU A 163 3.82 4.85 7.22
N GLU A 164 3.68 4.30 6.01
CA GLU A 164 4.44 4.79 4.85
C GLU A 164 4.07 6.25 4.54
N ALA A 165 2.79 6.62 4.60
CA ALA A 165 2.35 8.00 4.41
C ALA A 165 3.02 8.95 5.41
N ILE A 166 2.99 8.61 6.69
CA ILE A 166 3.62 9.43 7.75
C ILE A 166 5.13 9.57 7.53
N ILE A 167 5.82 8.49 7.13
CA ILE A 167 7.26 8.54 6.83
C ILE A 167 7.54 9.49 5.66
N ASN A 168 6.71 9.47 4.61
CA ASN A 168 6.84 10.42 3.49
C ASN A 168 6.60 11.87 3.95
N GLU A 169 5.58 12.11 4.77
CA GLU A 169 5.29 13.46 5.27
C GLU A 169 6.38 13.99 6.23
N LEU A 170 7.00 13.12 7.03
CA LEU A 170 8.19 13.48 7.82
C LEU A 170 9.38 13.87 6.94
N GLN A 171 9.56 13.21 5.78
CA GLN A 171 10.57 13.64 4.81
C GLN A 171 10.24 15.01 4.22
N ILE A 172 8.96 15.31 3.94
CA ILE A 172 8.52 16.65 3.54
C ILE A 172 8.91 17.68 4.59
N VAL A 173 8.66 17.41 5.87
CA VAL A 173 9.05 18.32 6.98
C VAL A 173 10.55 18.60 6.96
N GLN A 174 11.40 17.57 6.82
CA GLN A 174 12.85 17.77 6.78
C GLN A 174 13.27 18.64 5.59
N ARG A 175 12.63 18.44 4.42
CA ARG A 175 12.88 19.22 3.21
C ARG A 175 12.43 20.67 3.37
N LEU A 176 11.29 20.91 4.02
CA LEU A 176 10.82 22.25 4.39
C LEU A 176 11.82 22.97 5.32
N ILE A 177 12.40 22.27 6.29
CA ILE A 177 13.42 22.86 7.18
C ILE A 177 14.66 23.28 6.37
N ASN A 178 15.11 22.45 5.43
CA ASN A 178 16.23 22.81 4.54
C ASN A 178 15.88 24.01 3.65
N TYR A 179 14.68 24.00 3.04
CA TYR A 179 14.18 25.09 2.21
C TYR A 179 14.16 26.43 3.00
N ASN A 180 13.61 26.43 4.22
CA ASN A 180 13.65 27.60 5.11
C ASN A 180 15.09 28.03 5.44
N SER A 181 16.02 27.08 5.63
CA SER A 181 17.44 27.41 5.85
C SER A 181 18.07 28.10 4.64
N TYR A 182 17.72 27.70 3.42
CA TYR A 182 18.20 28.36 2.20
C TYR A 182 17.56 29.74 2.00
N ILE A 183 16.30 29.94 2.38
CA ILE A 183 15.70 31.28 2.43
C ILE A 183 16.48 32.19 3.39
N PHE A 184 16.80 31.74 4.61
CA PHE A 184 17.59 32.58 5.52
C PHE A 184 18.93 32.98 4.95
N GLN A 185 19.64 32.03 4.32
CA GLN A 185 20.91 32.32 3.66
C GLN A 185 20.74 33.31 2.51
N LEU A 186 19.64 33.23 1.76
CA LEU A 186 19.34 34.16 0.69
C LEU A 186 19.05 35.56 1.24
N LEU A 187 18.22 35.67 2.27
CA LEU A 187 17.89 36.93 2.93
C LEU A 187 19.13 37.59 3.55
N ASP A 188 20.05 36.82 4.13
CA ASP A 188 21.32 37.31 4.67
C ASP A 188 22.22 37.90 3.57
N VAL A 189 22.36 37.19 2.45
CA VAL A 189 23.13 37.66 1.28
C VAL A 189 22.51 38.94 0.70
N LEU A 190 21.17 38.97 0.57
CA LEU A 190 20.47 40.18 0.11
C LEU A 190 20.65 41.32 1.10
N GLN A 191 20.50 41.09 2.41
CA GLN A 191 20.71 42.12 3.43
C GLN A 191 22.11 42.74 3.30
N GLY A 192 23.16 41.93 3.13
CA GLY A 192 24.52 42.41 2.91
C GLY A 192 24.64 43.32 1.68
N ARG A 193 24.01 42.94 0.56
CA ARG A 193 23.94 43.75 -0.67
C ARG A 193 23.24 45.09 -0.44
N PHE A 194 22.09 45.07 0.25
CA PHE A 194 21.33 46.26 0.58
C PHE A 194 22.11 47.22 1.50
N VAL A 195 22.81 46.70 2.52
CA VAL A 195 23.67 47.50 3.41
C VAL A 195 24.87 48.09 2.67
N ALA A 196 25.48 47.32 1.76
CA ALA A 196 26.58 47.79 0.92
C ALA A 196 26.14 48.76 -0.20
N SER A 197 24.83 49.02 -0.33
CA SER A 197 24.25 49.85 -1.39
C SER A 197 24.56 49.32 -2.81
N GLY A 198 24.69 48.01 -2.96
CA GLY A 198 24.95 47.34 -4.24
C GLY A 198 25.60 45.97 -4.08
N ALA A 199 25.75 45.27 -5.21
CA ALA A 199 26.36 43.95 -5.25
C ALA A 199 27.85 43.99 -4.87
N THR A 200 28.27 43.04 -4.03
CA THR A 200 29.69 42.75 -3.80
C THR A 200 30.13 41.58 -4.67
N PRO A 201 31.44 41.45 -5.02
CA PRO A 201 31.92 40.35 -5.84
C PRO A 201 31.47 38.99 -5.28
N GLY A 202 30.83 38.15 -6.11
CA GLY A 202 30.33 36.83 -5.70
C GLY A 202 28.89 36.79 -5.17
N THR A 203 28.24 37.94 -4.96
CA THR A 203 26.86 37.99 -4.45
C THR A 203 25.88 37.34 -5.43
N ASP A 204 25.98 37.64 -6.73
CA ASP A 204 25.05 37.13 -7.74
C ASP A 204 25.20 35.62 -7.94
N GLU A 205 26.43 35.10 -7.92
CA GLU A 205 26.71 33.67 -7.96
C GLU A 205 26.09 32.95 -6.75
N ARG A 206 26.22 33.55 -5.56
CA ARG A 206 25.66 33.00 -4.32
C ARG A 206 24.13 33.00 -4.32
N VAL A 207 23.50 34.08 -4.79
CA VAL A 207 22.04 34.15 -4.96
C VAL A 207 21.55 33.05 -5.90
N LYS A 208 22.20 32.87 -7.06
CA LYS A 208 21.85 31.81 -8.02
C LYS A 208 21.99 30.42 -7.41
N GLU A 209 23.06 30.16 -6.66
CA GLU A 209 23.27 28.90 -5.96
C GLU A 209 22.15 28.59 -4.97
N LEU A 210 21.76 29.58 -4.15
CA LEU A 210 20.71 29.42 -3.15
C LEU A 210 19.33 29.20 -3.77
N ILE A 211 19.00 29.94 -4.83
CA ILE A 211 17.76 29.73 -5.59
C ILE A 211 17.73 28.32 -6.19
N ALA A 212 18.84 27.82 -6.73
CA ALA A 212 18.91 26.46 -7.26
C ALA A 212 18.61 25.41 -6.19
N LYS A 213 19.19 25.56 -4.99
CA LYS A 213 18.92 24.67 -3.85
C LYS A 213 17.47 24.76 -3.37
N MET A 214 16.91 25.96 -3.29
CA MET A 214 15.49 26.14 -2.96
C MET A 214 14.58 25.42 -3.96
N ASN A 215 14.86 25.53 -5.25
CA ASN A 215 14.09 24.85 -6.30
C ASN A 215 14.22 23.33 -6.23
N GLU A 216 15.41 22.81 -5.90
CA GLU A 216 15.64 21.38 -5.67
C GLU A 216 14.78 20.86 -4.50
N GLU A 217 14.81 21.55 -3.35
CA GLU A 217 14.00 21.16 -2.20
C GLU A 217 12.50 21.27 -2.51
N ALA A 218 12.06 22.32 -3.22
CA ALA A 218 10.66 22.47 -3.64
C ALA A 218 10.21 21.35 -4.58
N GLY A 219 11.06 20.93 -5.52
CA GLY A 219 10.81 19.78 -6.38
C GLY A 219 10.61 18.50 -5.58
N ALA A 220 11.54 18.20 -4.67
CA ALA A 220 11.46 17.03 -3.80
C ALA A 220 10.22 17.04 -2.89
N ILE A 221 9.85 18.21 -2.34
CA ILE A 221 8.63 18.38 -1.54
C ILE A 221 7.39 18.05 -2.36
N ASN A 222 7.30 18.54 -3.60
CA ASN A 222 6.15 18.30 -4.46
C ASN A 222 6.01 16.80 -4.80
N GLU A 223 7.11 16.13 -5.15
CA GLU A 223 7.11 14.69 -5.44
C GLU A 223 6.66 13.86 -4.22
N LEU A 224 7.20 14.18 -3.04
CA LEU A 224 6.83 13.50 -1.80
C LEU A 224 5.37 13.78 -1.40
N ASN A 225 4.87 14.99 -1.64
CA ASN A 225 3.49 15.37 -1.36
C ASN A 225 2.49 14.63 -2.24
N ASP A 226 2.81 14.44 -3.52
CA ASP A 226 1.96 13.66 -4.42
C ASP A 226 1.93 12.19 -3.97
N LYS A 227 3.09 11.61 -3.63
CA LYS A 227 3.15 10.26 -3.05
C LYS A 227 2.37 10.15 -1.72
N TYR A 228 2.47 11.15 -0.85
CA TYR A 228 1.72 11.19 0.40
C TYR A 228 0.20 11.16 0.16
N LYS A 229 -0.30 11.98 -0.78
CA LYS A 229 -1.73 11.99 -1.13
C LYS A 229 -2.20 10.65 -1.67
N ASP A 230 -1.40 10.01 -2.51
CA ASP A 230 -1.71 8.68 -3.04
C ASP A 230 -1.81 7.64 -1.92
N LEU A 231 -0.84 7.62 -1.00
CA LEU A 231 -0.83 6.72 0.15
C LEU A 231 -2.00 6.99 1.10
N MET A 232 -2.32 8.25 1.39
CA MET A 232 -3.47 8.59 2.22
C MET A 232 -4.80 8.26 1.54
N GLY A 233 -4.87 8.39 0.21
CA GLY A 233 -6.02 7.94 -0.57
C GLY A 233 -6.19 6.42 -0.54
N GLU A 234 -5.09 5.66 -0.53
CA GLU A 234 -5.12 4.21 -0.34
C GLU A 234 -5.51 3.82 1.09
N PHE A 235 -4.94 4.50 2.10
CA PHE A 235 -5.33 4.36 3.50
C PHE A 235 -6.84 4.55 3.68
N ASP A 236 -7.41 5.60 3.09
CA ASP A 236 -8.84 5.88 3.16
C ASP A 236 -9.67 4.77 2.51
N LYS A 237 -9.26 4.25 1.34
CA LYS A 237 -9.95 3.11 0.70
C LYS A 237 -9.96 1.85 1.56
N LEU A 238 -8.91 1.62 2.35
CA LEU A 238 -8.79 0.45 3.23
C LEU A 238 -9.56 0.63 4.55
N THR A 239 -9.86 1.87 4.94
CA THR A 239 -10.49 2.20 6.23
C THR A 239 -11.95 2.63 6.11
N VAL A 240 -12.44 2.91 4.90
CA VAL A 240 -13.83 3.23 4.59
C VAL A 240 -14.57 1.95 4.16
N LYS A 241 -15.79 1.74 4.69
CA LYS A 241 -16.71 0.65 4.30
C LYS A 241 -17.34 0.88 2.93
#